data_AF-A0A497FV53-F1
#
_entry.id   AF-A0A497FV53-F1
#
_cell.length_a   1.000
_cell.length_b   1.000
_cell.length_c   1.000
_cell.angle_alpha   90.00
_cell.angle_beta   90.00
_cell.angle_gamma   90.00
#
_symmetry.space_group_name_H-M   'P 1'
#
loop_
_entity.id
_entity.type
_entity.pdbx_description
1 polymer ?
#
loop_
_entity_poly.entity_id
_entity_poly.type
_entity_poly.pdbx_seq_one_letter_code
_entity_poly.pdbx_strand_id
1 'polypeptide(L)' 'MGVRVRKVKIDSKWKVIIPTELREGLKPGDMLIVERRDSEIVFKLVFDALKNSIN' A
#
# COMPACT_ATOMS: atom_id res chain seq x y z
N MET A 1 -3.11 -17.89 5.22
CA MET A 1 -3.34 -16.65 5.99
C MET A 1 -4.35 -15.82 5.22
N GLY A 2 -5.42 -15.34 5.87
CA GLY A 2 -6.50 -14.61 5.18
C GLY A 2 -6.10 -13.18 4.82
N VAL A 3 -6.64 -12.66 3.71
CA VAL A 3 -6.48 -11.25 3.32
C VAL A 3 -7.24 -10.39 4.33
N ARG A 4 -6.55 -9.44 4.99
CA ARG A 4 -7.18 -8.47 5.89
C ARG A 4 -7.65 -7.26 5.08
N VAL A 5 -8.93 -6.95 5.16
CA VAL A 5 -9.55 -5.85 4.40
C VAL A 5 -10.29 -4.93 5.35
N ARG A 6 -10.19 -3.61 5.14
CA ARG A 6 -10.99 -2.63 5.86
C ARG A 6 -11.44 -1.51 4.94
N LYS A 7 -12.74 -1.16 5.03
CA LYS A 7 -13.29 0.01 4.35
C LYS A 7 -12.88 1.29 5.07
N VAL A 8 -12.38 2.25 4.31
CA VAL A 8 -11.96 3.57 4.80
C VAL A 8 -12.59 4.65 3.91
N LYS A 9 -12.73 5.85 4.46
CA LYS A 9 -13.21 7.02 3.68
C LYS A 9 -12.02 7.71 3.02
N ILE A 10 -12.22 8.17 1.79
CA ILE A 10 -11.35 9.16 1.16
C ILE A 10 -11.67 10.50 1.84
N ASP A 11 -10.65 11.20 2.33
CA ASP A 11 -10.83 12.49 2.97
C ASP A 11 -11.06 13.62 1.94
N SER A 12 -11.40 14.81 2.42
CA SER A 12 -11.66 15.98 1.56
C SER A 12 -10.44 16.47 0.78
N LYS A 13 -9.24 15.97 1.10
CA LYS A 13 -7.98 16.27 0.42
C LYS A 13 -7.56 15.14 -0.52
N TRP A 14 -8.47 14.23 -0.88
CA TRP A 14 -8.22 13.08 -1.74
C TRP A 14 -7.18 12.09 -1.18
N LYS A 15 -7.07 12.00 0.15
CA LYS A 15 -6.17 11.06 0.82
C LYS A 15 -6.94 9.88 1.41
N VAL A 16 -6.29 8.72 1.41
CA VAL A 16 -6.72 7.54 2.16
C VAL A 16 -5.71 7.28 3.26
N ILE A 17 -6.21 7.00 4.46
CA ILE A 17 -5.37 6.59 5.60
C ILE A 17 -5.34 5.07 5.62
N ILE A 18 -4.14 4.49 5.50
CA ILE A 18 -3.94 3.06 5.74
C ILE A 18 -4.19 2.79 7.23
N PRO A 19 -5.17 1.94 7.60
CA PRO A 19 -5.46 1.59 8.99
C PRO A 19 -4.26 1.01 9.70
N THR A 20 -4.10 1.31 11.00
CA THR A 20 -2.93 0.93 11.79
C THR A 20 -2.65 -0.58 11.76
N GLU A 21 -3.70 -1.39 11.82
CA GLU A 21 -3.66 -2.84 11.74
C GLU A 21 -3.25 -3.42 10.38
N LEU A 22 -3.20 -2.57 9.34
CA LEU A 22 -2.76 -2.93 7.98
C LEU A 22 -1.41 -2.27 7.62
N ARG A 23 -0.79 -1.52 8.53
CA ARG A 23 0.51 -0.86 8.30
C ARG A 23 1.71 -1.78 8.54
N GLU A 24 1.52 -3.06 8.88
CA GLU A 24 2.62 -3.94 9.29
C GLU A 24 3.85 -3.82 8.37
N GLY A 25 4.96 -3.30 8.92
CA GLY A 25 6.21 -3.07 8.20
C GLY A 25 6.39 -1.66 7.58
N LEU A 26 5.33 -0.87 7.40
CA LEU A 26 5.39 0.50 6.88
C LEU A 26 5.78 1.52 7.96
N LYS A 27 6.72 2.41 7.64
CA LYS A 27 7.16 3.52 8.48
C LYS A 27 6.88 4.87 7.81
N PRO A 28 6.61 5.94 8.58
CA PRO A 28 6.56 7.29 8.03
C PRO A 28 7.85 7.63 7.28
N GLY A 29 7.72 8.12 6.06
CA GLY A 29 8.85 8.43 5.18
C GLY A 29 9.23 7.32 4.20
N ASP A 30 8.67 6.11 4.34
CA ASP A 30 8.88 5.04 3.37
C ASP A 30 8.34 5.44 1.99
N MET A 31 9.10 5.08 0.95
CA MET A 31 8.67 5.23 -0.44
C MET A 31 7.91 3.99 -0.89
N LEU A 32 6.81 4.22 -1.60
CA LEU A 32 5.94 3.19 -2.16
C LEU A 32 5.89 3.31 -3.68
N ILE A 33 5.91 2.16 -4.36
CA ILE A 33 5.51 2.07 -5.76
C ILE A 33 3.99 1.99 -5.81
N VAL A 34 3.39 2.77 -6.70
CA VAL A 34 1.95 2.78 -6.94
C VAL A 34 1.68 2.18 -8.32
N GLU A 35 0.93 1.09 -8.35
CA GLU A 35 0.49 0.43 -9.57
C GLU A 35 -1.03 0.55 -9.70
N ARG A 36 -1.53 0.94 -10.86
CA ARG A 36 -2.96 0.84 -11.20
C ARG A 36 -3.21 -0.47 -11.93
N ARG A 37 -4.14 -1.28 -11.43
CA ARG A 37 -4.56 -2.56 -12.00
C ARG A 37 -6.07 -2.55 -12.17
N ASP A 38 -6.55 -2.28 -13.38
CA ASP A 38 -7.99 -2.19 -13.68
C ASP A 38 -8.76 -1.29 -12.69
N SER A 39 -9.52 -1.90 -11.78
CA SER A 39 -10.32 -1.26 -10.73
C SER A 39 -9.60 -1.06 -9.39
N GLU A 40 -8.32 -1.44 -9.29
CA GLU A 40 -7.54 -1.44 -8.06
C GLU A 40 -6.30 -0.54 -8.16
N ILE A 41 -5.90 0.01 -7.01
CA ILE A 41 -4.62 0.69 -6.83
C ILE A 41 -3.82 -0.13 -5.81
N VAL A 42 -2.66 -0.62 -6.23
CA VAL A 42 -1.78 -1.44 -5.40
C VAL A 42 -0.57 -0.63 -4.98
N PHE A 43 -0.31 -0.60 -3.67
CA PHE A 43 0.87 0.01 -3.08
C PHE A 43 1.88 -1.07 -2.69
N LYS A 44 3.13 -0.92 -3.11
CA LYS A 44 4.23 -1.86 -2.79
C LYS A 44 5.40 -1.11 -2.18
N LEU A 45 6.08 -1.69 -1.19
CA LEU A 45 7.36 -1.16 -0.71
C LEU A 45 8.40 -1.21 -1.82
N VAL A 46 9.21 -0.14 -1.96
CA VAL A 46 10.28 -0.08 -2.97
C VAL A 46 11.30 -1.20 -2.79
N PHE A 47 11.63 -1.58 -1.55
CA PHE A 47 12.55 -2.69 -1.27
C PHE A 47 12.07 -4.03 -1.83
N ASP A 48 10.77 -4.33 -1.73
CA ASP A 48 10.19 -5.57 -2.25
C ASP A 48 10.17 -5.58 -3.78
N ALA A 49 9.97 -4.43 -4.41
CA ALA A 49 9.98 -4.32 -5.86
C ALA A 49 11.39 -4.50 -6.46
N LEU A 50 12.42 -3.95 -5.82
CA LEU A 50 13.81 -4.14 -6.25
C LEU A 50 14.25 -5.60 -6.11
N LYS A 51 13.82 -6.31 -5.06
CA LYS A 51 14.16 -7.72 -4.86
C LYS A 51 13.55 -8.65 -5.92
N ASN A 52 12.35 -8.32 -6.41
CA ASN A 52 11.67 -9.10 -7.44
C ASN A 52 12.14 -8.80 -8.88
N SER A 53 12.95 -7.76 -9.09
CA SER A 53 13.52 -7.42 -10.41
C SER A 53 14.89 -8.07 -10.67
N ILE A 54 15.46 -8.76 -9.68
CA ILE A 54 16.79 -9.41 -9.74
C ILE A 54 16.66 -10.94 -9.69
N ASN A 55 15.43 -11.49 -9.85
CA ASN A 55 15.18 -12.92 -9.99
C ASN A 55 14.45 -13.22 -11.30
#